data_AF-A0A5J4J212-F1
#
_entry.id   AF-A0A5J4J212-F1
#
_cell.length_a   1.000
_cell.length_b   1.000
_cell.length_c   1.000
_cell.angle_alpha   90.00
_cell.angle_beta   90.00
_cell.angle_gamma   90.00
#
_symmetry.space_group_name_H-M   'P 1'
#
loop_
_entity.id
_entity.type
_entity.pdbx_description
1 polymer ?
#
loop_
_entity_poly.entity_id
_entity_poly.type
_entity_poly.pdbx_seq_one_letter_code
_entity_poly.pdbx_strand_id
1 'polypeptide(L)'
;MKRLIILLIVLLGIWFFFWTKKGDVIKNTALTYVLPVSNINEAGTNIISRLKIPEGFKRDTAVAGSFQNYIQEYPLKVYGSKVINYDGKPYLYQQGHVGVLEVSVPSNGLQQCADALIRLRADYLWNTNRKKEIGFKFTSGHYCSWKKYSEGFRPKVDGNKVSFHKTASVNNSKENFYNYLNLMYTYAGTQSLFAELPSIDKISELKIGDMLIKPGFPGHVVMIADIIQNESGERLFALIQGNTPAQSVHLLKNPKNTSVSPWFTLKVGAPLQIPTYYFEEARFMRFL
;
A
#
# COMPACT_ATOMS: atom_id res chain seq x y z
N MET A 1 -48.44 -2.24 -19.63
CA MET A 1 -47.64 -1.27 -18.85
C MET A 1 -46.62 -1.95 -17.91
N LYS A 2 -47.02 -2.77 -16.93
CA LYS A 2 -46.09 -3.43 -15.99
C LYS A 2 -44.96 -4.25 -16.66
N ARG A 3 -45.26 -5.03 -17.70
CA ARG A 3 -44.25 -5.81 -18.47
C ARG A 3 -43.21 -4.94 -19.18
N LEU A 4 -43.63 -3.77 -19.70
CA LEU A 4 -42.73 -2.83 -20.38
C LEU A 4 -41.77 -2.17 -19.39
N ILE A 5 -42.25 -1.84 -18.19
CA ILE A 5 -41.43 -1.26 -17.11
C ILE A 5 -40.37 -2.27 -16.64
N ILE A 6 -40.74 -3.54 -16.46
CA ILE A 6 -39.79 -4.59 -16.07
C ILE A 6 -38.72 -4.77 -17.16
N LEU A 7 -39.12 -4.82 -18.44
CA LEU A 7 -38.17 -4.91 -19.56
C LEU A 7 -37.19 -3.73 -19.57
N LEU A 8 -37.69 -2.50 -19.36
CA LEU A 8 -36.85 -1.30 -19.27
C LEU A 8 -35.86 -1.38 -18.10
N ILE A 9 -36.30 -1.82 -16.92
CA ILE A 9 -35.43 -1.99 -15.75
C ILE A 9 -34.34 -3.03 -16.03
N VAL A 10 -34.69 -4.15 -16.67
CA VAL A 10 -33.71 -5.18 -17.05
C VAL A 10 -32.70 -4.63 -18.06
N LEU A 11 -33.17 -3.92 -19.10
CA LEU A 11 -32.30 -3.30 -20.10
C LEU A 11 -31.38 -2.24 -19.47
N LEU A 12 -31.88 -1.42 -18.54
CA LEU A 12 -31.06 -0.46 -17.79
C LEU A 12 -30.04 -1.16 -16.88
N GLY A 13 -30.42 -2.28 -16.26
CA GLY A 13 -29.53 -3.11 -15.47
C GLY A 13 -28.41 -3.70 -16.31
N ILE A 14 -28.75 -4.37 -17.43
CA ILE A 14 -27.78 -4.85 -18.42
C ILE A 14 -26.90 -3.69 -18.87
N TRP A 15 -27.51 -2.54 -19.17
CA TRP A 15 -26.74 -1.41 -19.66
C TRP A 15 -25.71 -0.92 -18.64
N PHE A 16 -26.13 -0.79 -17.39
CA PHE A 16 -25.26 -0.43 -16.29
C PHE A 16 -24.10 -1.42 -16.12
N PHE A 17 -24.38 -2.73 -16.15
CA PHE A 17 -23.37 -3.78 -15.94
C PHE A 17 -22.35 -3.88 -17.08
N PHE A 18 -22.76 -3.62 -18.33
CA PHE A 18 -21.90 -3.81 -19.50
C PHE A 18 -21.23 -2.53 -20.01
N TRP A 19 -21.83 -1.36 -19.81
CA TRP A 19 -21.33 -0.10 -20.38
C TRP A 19 -20.96 0.99 -19.36
N THR A 20 -20.88 0.68 -18.06
CA THR A 20 -20.41 1.65 -17.06
C THR A 20 -19.17 1.16 -16.30
N LYS A 21 -18.31 2.12 -15.91
CA LYS A 21 -17.14 1.84 -15.04
C LYS A 21 -17.53 1.12 -13.75
N LYS A 22 -18.67 1.48 -13.15
CA LYS A 22 -19.17 0.86 -11.92
C LYS A 22 -19.59 -0.59 -12.16
N GLY A 23 -20.22 -0.88 -13.30
CA GLY A 23 -20.52 -2.23 -13.76
C GLY A 23 -19.25 -3.08 -13.90
N ASP A 24 -18.19 -2.53 -14.51
CA ASP A 24 -16.89 -3.21 -14.62
C ASP A 24 -16.27 -3.52 -13.27
N VAL A 25 -16.31 -2.58 -12.30
CA VAL A 25 -15.80 -2.83 -10.95
C VAL A 25 -16.54 -3.99 -10.29
N ILE A 26 -17.87 -4.04 -10.41
CA ILE A 26 -18.67 -5.12 -9.82
C ILE A 26 -18.35 -6.47 -10.47
N LYS A 27 -18.27 -6.53 -11.81
CA LYS A 27 -17.90 -7.75 -12.55
C LYS A 27 -16.51 -8.25 -12.14
N ASN A 28 -15.51 -7.36 -12.15
CA ASN A 28 -14.13 -7.69 -11.81
C ASN A 28 -14.01 -8.17 -10.36
N THR A 29 -14.72 -7.54 -9.42
CA THR A 29 -14.81 -7.99 -8.04
C THR A 29 -15.45 -9.39 -7.96
N ALA A 30 -16.56 -9.64 -8.65
CA ALA A 30 -17.19 -10.97 -8.67
C ALA A 30 -16.24 -12.04 -9.23
N LEU A 31 -15.47 -11.73 -10.29
CA LEU A 31 -14.47 -12.62 -10.85
C LEU A 31 -13.40 -13.04 -9.84
N THR A 32 -13.07 -12.20 -8.86
CA THR A 32 -12.13 -12.60 -7.80
C THR A 32 -12.62 -13.74 -6.92
N TYR A 33 -13.93 -13.95 -6.81
CA TYR A 33 -14.52 -15.04 -6.02
C TYR A 33 -14.62 -16.35 -6.79
N VAL A 34 -14.71 -16.29 -8.12
CA VAL A 34 -14.93 -17.48 -8.96
C VAL A 34 -13.68 -17.96 -9.66
N LEU A 35 -12.73 -17.06 -9.97
CA LEU A 35 -11.51 -17.43 -10.68
C LEU A 35 -10.34 -17.65 -9.70
N PRO A 36 -9.61 -18.79 -9.84
CA PRO A 36 -8.41 -19.05 -9.06
C PRO A 36 -7.31 -18.05 -9.42
N VAL A 37 -6.35 -17.86 -8.52
CA VAL A 37 -5.16 -17.05 -8.79
C VAL A 37 -4.09 -17.95 -9.42
N SER A 38 -3.65 -17.62 -10.63
CA SER A 38 -2.73 -18.45 -11.41
C SER A 38 -1.27 -18.33 -10.95
N ASN A 39 -0.81 -17.14 -10.57
CA ASN A 39 0.62 -16.88 -10.33
C ASN A 39 0.99 -16.84 -8.84
N ILE A 40 0.49 -17.81 -8.07
CA ILE A 40 0.77 -17.95 -6.64
C ILE A 40 1.41 -19.30 -6.31
N ASN A 41 2.40 -19.27 -5.43
CA ASN A 41 2.95 -20.42 -4.73
C ASN A 41 2.48 -20.39 -3.27
N GLU A 42 1.55 -21.28 -2.92
CA GLU A 42 0.92 -21.31 -1.60
C GLU A 42 1.91 -21.64 -0.47
N ALA A 43 3.00 -22.35 -0.78
CA ALA A 43 4.07 -22.64 0.18
C ALA A 43 5.02 -21.45 0.42
N GLY A 44 4.90 -20.37 -0.36
CA GLY A 44 5.75 -19.19 -0.23
C GLY A 44 5.53 -18.44 1.09
N THR A 45 6.61 -18.14 1.81
CA THR A 45 6.62 -17.51 3.14
C THR A 45 7.05 -16.04 3.12
N ASN A 46 7.40 -15.50 1.95
CA ASN A 46 7.69 -14.09 1.72
C ASN A 46 7.17 -13.65 0.34
N ILE A 47 7.28 -12.36 0.01
CA ILE A 47 6.73 -11.81 -1.25
C ILE A 47 7.32 -12.52 -2.48
N ILE A 48 8.66 -12.63 -2.62
CA ILE A 48 9.30 -13.31 -3.76
C ILE A 48 8.82 -14.76 -3.91
N SER A 49 8.80 -15.52 -2.82
CA SER A 49 8.47 -16.95 -2.86
C SER A 49 6.98 -17.21 -3.04
N ARG A 50 6.10 -16.28 -2.64
CA ARG A 50 4.65 -16.35 -2.84
C ARG A 50 4.25 -16.05 -4.29
N LEU A 51 4.97 -15.16 -4.96
CA LEU A 51 4.68 -14.69 -6.30
C LEU A 51 5.38 -15.54 -7.36
N LYS A 52 4.62 -16.31 -8.15
CA LYS A 52 5.15 -16.97 -9.35
C LYS A 52 5.31 -15.94 -10.47
N ILE A 53 6.33 -16.14 -11.29
CA ILE A 53 6.61 -15.29 -12.44
C ILE A 53 5.88 -15.90 -13.66
N PRO A 54 5.03 -15.13 -14.38
CA PRO A 54 4.42 -15.58 -15.63
C PRO A 54 5.48 -15.89 -16.70
N GLU A 55 5.13 -16.73 -17.66
CA GLU A 55 6.02 -17.09 -18.76
C GLU A 55 6.50 -15.86 -19.54
N GLY A 56 7.78 -15.85 -19.93
CA GLY A 56 8.41 -14.75 -20.66
C GLY A 56 8.87 -13.56 -19.80
N PHE A 57 8.57 -13.56 -18.50
CA PHE A 57 9.03 -12.53 -17.57
C PHE A 57 10.23 -12.98 -16.74
N LYS A 58 11.03 -12.01 -16.30
CA LYS A 58 12.13 -12.17 -15.34
C LYS A 58 11.93 -11.17 -14.20
N ARG A 59 12.31 -11.55 -12.98
CA ARG A 59 12.18 -10.69 -11.79
C ARG A 59 13.30 -9.66 -11.72
N ASP A 60 12.94 -8.43 -11.42
CA ASP A 60 13.88 -7.37 -11.08
C ASP A 60 14.43 -7.64 -9.68
N THR A 61 15.66 -8.14 -9.61
CA THR A 61 16.26 -8.57 -8.33
C THR A 61 16.86 -7.37 -7.63
N ALA A 62 16.31 -7.02 -6.46
CA ALA A 62 16.80 -5.91 -5.68
C ALA A 62 18.18 -6.18 -5.05
N VAL A 63 19.00 -5.14 -4.95
CA VAL A 63 20.32 -5.23 -4.30
C VAL A 63 20.16 -5.59 -2.83
N ALA A 64 20.90 -6.60 -2.37
CA ALA A 64 20.86 -7.05 -0.97
C ALA A 64 21.09 -5.89 0.01
N GLY A 65 20.29 -5.86 1.08
CA GLY A 65 20.37 -4.82 2.11
C GLY A 65 19.78 -3.46 1.74
N SER A 66 19.25 -3.31 0.52
CA SER A 66 18.46 -2.13 0.13
C SER A 66 17.03 -2.18 0.67
N PHE A 67 16.33 -1.04 0.65
CA PHE A 67 14.91 -0.99 1.01
C PHE A 67 14.06 -1.80 0.01
N GLN A 68 14.44 -1.78 -1.27
CA GLN A 68 13.84 -2.58 -2.33
C GLN A 68 13.87 -4.06 -1.94
N ASN A 69 15.04 -4.58 -1.56
CA ASN A 69 15.21 -5.98 -1.18
C ASN A 69 14.47 -6.31 0.12
N TYR A 70 14.47 -5.41 1.10
CA TYR A 70 13.69 -5.57 2.33
C TYR A 70 12.19 -5.74 2.07
N ILE A 71 11.62 -4.97 1.13
CA ILE A 71 10.21 -5.12 0.74
C ILE A 71 10.01 -6.39 -0.08
N GLN A 72 10.87 -6.68 -1.05
CA GLN A 72 10.75 -7.85 -1.91
C GLN A 72 10.82 -9.17 -1.10
N GLU A 73 11.61 -9.22 -0.05
CA GLU A 73 11.75 -10.38 0.84
C GLU A 73 10.85 -10.34 2.08
N TYR A 74 9.94 -9.37 2.19
CA TYR A 74 9.17 -9.18 3.41
C TYR A 74 8.35 -10.45 3.77
N PRO A 75 8.42 -10.94 5.02
CA PRO A 75 7.72 -12.15 5.41
C PRO A 75 6.19 -12.03 5.30
N LEU A 76 5.58 -13.11 4.86
CA LEU A 76 4.13 -13.26 4.75
C LEU A 76 3.66 -14.33 5.73
N LYS A 77 2.46 -14.11 6.26
CA LYS A 77 1.69 -15.16 6.93
C LYS A 77 1.43 -16.31 5.95
N VAL A 78 1.16 -17.49 6.50
CA VAL A 78 0.79 -18.69 5.73
C VAL A 78 -0.32 -18.36 4.73
N TYR A 79 -0.28 -18.99 3.56
CA TYR A 79 -1.28 -18.76 2.53
C TYR A 79 -2.70 -19.04 3.05
N GLY A 80 -3.68 -18.26 2.58
CA GLY A 80 -5.05 -18.28 3.09
C GLY A 80 -5.28 -17.50 4.39
N SER A 81 -4.23 -16.93 5.00
CA SER A 81 -4.38 -16.03 6.16
C SER A 81 -5.32 -14.87 5.83
N LYS A 82 -6.21 -14.57 6.79
CA LYS A 82 -7.20 -13.51 6.64
C LYS A 82 -6.56 -12.14 6.84
N VAL A 83 -7.01 -11.15 6.06
CA VAL A 83 -6.80 -9.74 6.42
C VAL A 83 -7.67 -9.45 7.64
N ILE A 84 -7.04 -8.98 8.72
CA ILE A 84 -7.69 -8.67 9.99
C ILE A 84 -7.66 -7.16 10.21
N ASN A 85 -8.78 -6.59 10.65
CA ASN A 85 -8.92 -5.19 11.06
C ASN A 85 -8.29 -4.96 12.45
N TYR A 86 -8.09 -3.71 12.82
CA TYR A 86 -7.56 -3.35 14.14
C TYR A 86 -8.38 -3.88 15.33
N ASP A 87 -9.68 -4.14 15.14
CA ASP A 87 -10.59 -4.71 16.14
C ASP A 87 -10.54 -6.25 16.20
N GLY A 88 -9.61 -6.87 15.48
CA GLY A 88 -9.44 -8.33 15.43
C GLY A 88 -10.42 -9.06 14.51
N LYS A 89 -11.40 -8.36 13.91
CA LYS A 89 -12.36 -9.00 13.01
C LYS A 89 -11.79 -9.15 11.60
N PRO A 90 -12.19 -10.20 10.84
CA PRO A 90 -11.86 -10.31 9.44
C PRO A 90 -12.39 -9.14 8.62
N TYR A 91 -11.55 -8.63 7.71
CA TYR A 91 -11.99 -7.70 6.67
C TYR A 91 -13.03 -8.35 5.75
N LEU A 92 -13.98 -7.59 5.23
CA LEU A 92 -15.09 -8.17 4.45
C LEU A 92 -14.63 -8.79 3.13
N TYR A 93 -13.72 -8.12 2.40
CA TYR A 93 -13.31 -8.55 1.07
C TYR A 93 -12.01 -9.34 1.09
N GLN A 94 -12.08 -10.60 1.56
CA GLN A 94 -10.93 -11.52 1.63
C GLN A 94 -10.45 -12.04 0.26
N GLN A 95 -11.27 -11.90 -0.79
CA GLN A 95 -10.85 -12.28 -2.14
C GLN A 95 -10.08 -11.15 -2.85
N GLY A 96 -9.81 -10.04 -2.17
CA GLY A 96 -9.01 -8.94 -2.67
C GLY A 96 -7.50 -9.09 -2.46
N HIS A 97 -7.01 -10.15 -1.81
CA HIS A 97 -5.60 -10.32 -1.49
C HIS A 97 -5.10 -11.73 -1.74
N VAL A 98 -3.77 -11.86 -1.81
CA VAL A 98 -3.07 -13.14 -2.05
C VAL A 98 -1.98 -13.42 -1.00
N GLY A 99 -1.78 -12.49 -0.07
CA GLY A 99 -0.84 -12.63 1.03
C GLY A 99 -1.06 -11.53 2.07
N VAL A 100 -0.72 -11.83 3.32
CA VAL A 100 -0.79 -10.89 4.44
C VAL A 100 0.61 -10.77 5.01
N LEU A 101 1.13 -9.55 5.13
CA LEU A 101 2.47 -9.29 5.65
C LEU A 101 2.52 -9.57 7.16
N GLU A 102 3.68 -9.99 7.66
CA GLU A 102 3.97 -10.16 9.09
C GLU A 102 4.24 -8.82 9.80
N VAL A 103 3.46 -7.80 9.46
CA VAL A 103 3.44 -6.53 10.18
C VAL A 103 2.22 -6.50 11.10
N SER A 104 2.45 -6.22 12.38
CA SER A 104 1.37 -6.13 13.36
C SER A 104 0.43 -4.97 13.04
N VAL A 105 -0.86 -5.18 13.27
CA VAL A 105 -1.87 -4.10 13.24
C VAL A 105 -2.01 -3.59 14.67
N PRO A 106 -1.74 -2.30 14.96
CA PRO A 106 -1.96 -1.75 16.28
C PRO A 106 -3.43 -1.82 16.68
N SER A 107 -3.72 -2.31 17.89
CA SER A 107 -5.09 -2.43 18.41
C SER A 107 -5.76 -1.08 18.69
N ASN A 108 -4.97 -0.01 18.79
CA ASN A 108 -5.47 1.35 18.94
C ASN A 108 -6.05 1.93 17.64
N GLY A 109 -6.02 1.18 16.53
CA GLY A 109 -6.57 1.60 15.22
C GLY A 109 -5.76 2.68 14.52
N LEU A 110 -4.65 3.14 15.12
CA LEU A 110 -3.63 3.95 14.48
C LEU A 110 -2.81 3.03 13.57
N GLN A 111 -2.27 3.56 12.46
CA GLN A 111 -1.72 2.80 11.32
C GLN A 111 -2.71 2.56 10.17
N GLN A 112 -3.23 3.66 9.62
CA GLN A 112 -4.09 3.65 8.45
C GLN A 112 -3.28 3.81 7.17
N CYS A 113 -3.70 3.17 6.08
CA CYS A 113 -3.20 3.39 4.71
C CYS A 113 -1.70 3.78 4.60
N ALA A 114 -1.38 5.08 4.50
CA ALA A 114 -0.02 5.63 4.41
C ALA A 114 0.88 5.29 5.61
N ASP A 115 0.34 5.23 6.81
CA ASP A 115 1.04 4.93 8.05
C ASP A 115 1.71 3.56 8.03
N ALA A 116 1.05 2.59 7.39
CA ALA A 116 1.60 1.26 7.22
C ALA A 116 2.88 1.28 6.38
N LEU A 117 2.90 2.12 5.35
CA LEU A 117 4.05 2.26 4.45
C LEU A 117 5.18 3.09 5.11
N ILE A 118 4.81 4.13 5.86
CA ILE A 118 5.72 4.86 6.76
C ILE A 118 6.38 3.88 7.73
N ARG A 119 5.61 2.98 8.34
CA ARG A 119 6.14 1.97 9.25
C ARG A 119 7.10 1.01 8.57
N LEU A 120 6.79 0.51 7.39
CA LEU A 120 7.70 -0.38 6.66
C LEU A 120 9.06 0.30 6.40
N ARG A 121 9.05 1.59 6.00
CA ARG A 121 10.27 2.38 5.81
C ARG A 121 11.02 2.58 7.13
N ALA A 122 10.32 2.95 8.19
CA ALA A 122 10.92 3.23 9.50
C ALA A 122 11.49 1.96 10.15
N ASP A 123 10.79 0.83 10.07
CA ASP A 123 11.23 -0.47 10.58
C ASP A 123 12.47 -0.96 9.81
N TYR A 124 12.53 -0.78 8.49
CA TYR A 124 13.73 -1.07 7.70
C TYR A 124 14.94 -0.27 8.20
N LEU A 125 14.81 1.06 8.34
CA LEU A 125 15.89 1.92 8.82
C LEU A 125 16.28 1.59 10.25
N TRP A 126 15.32 1.20 11.09
CA TRP A 126 15.58 0.77 12.46
C TRP A 126 16.40 -0.52 12.49
N ASN A 127 15.96 -1.54 11.75
CA ASN A 127 16.55 -2.88 11.75
C ASN A 127 17.92 -2.91 11.05
N THR A 128 18.18 -1.98 10.14
CA THR A 128 19.49 -1.83 9.46
C THR A 128 20.43 -0.83 10.14
N ASN A 129 20.13 -0.43 11.38
CA ASN A 129 20.94 0.52 12.16
C ASN A 129 21.11 1.92 11.52
N ARG A 130 20.17 2.31 10.63
CA ARG A 130 20.11 3.60 9.93
C ARG A 130 19.15 4.58 10.61
N LYS A 131 19.05 4.51 11.94
CA LYS A 131 18.08 5.28 12.74
C LYS A 131 18.18 6.80 12.57
N LYS A 132 19.35 7.33 12.20
CA LYS A 132 19.57 8.76 11.94
C LYS A 132 18.77 9.29 10.75
N GLU A 133 18.35 8.39 9.85
CA GLU A 133 17.61 8.70 8.62
C GLU A 133 16.09 8.61 8.82
N ILE A 134 15.63 8.18 9.99
CA ILE A 134 14.20 8.10 10.28
C ILE A 134 13.65 9.52 10.51
N GLY A 135 12.76 9.95 9.64
CA GLY A 135 12.06 11.22 9.74
C GLY A 135 11.04 11.38 8.62
N PHE A 136 9.97 12.12 8.90
CA PHE A 136 8.89 12.41 7.96
C PHE A 136 8.35 13.82 8.22
N LYS A 137 7.71 14.43 7.23
CA LYS A 137 6.98 15.67 7.41
C LYS A 137 5.57 15.41 7.93
N PHE A 138 5.13 16.26 8.84
CA PHE A 138 3.71 16.44 9.09
C PHE A 138 3.01 17.00 7.86
N THR A 139 1.70 16.87 7.80
CA THR A 139 0.86 17.49 6.77
C THR A 139 1.07 19.01 6.69
N SER A 140 1.40 19.65 7.81
CA SER A 140 1.78 21.06 7.88
C SER A 140 3.18 21.38 7.30
N GLY A 141 3.90 20.39 6.77
CA GLY A 141 5.23 20.53 6.17
C GLY A 141 6.40 20.50 7.17
N HIS A 142 6.13 20.48 8.48
CA HIS A 142 7.17 20.48 9.50
C HIS A 142 7.82 19.09 9.62
N TYR A 143 9.14 19.04 9.48
CA TYR A 143 9.90 17.79 9.53
C TYR A 143 10.11 17.32 10.98
N CYS A 144 9.72 16.09 11.27
CA CYS A 144 9.90 15.45 12.57
C CYS A 144 10.83 14.24 12.45
N SER A 145 12.09 14.39 12.87
CA SER A 145 13.05 13.28 12.88
C SER A 145 12.98 12.47 14.18
N TRP A 146 13.21 11.15 14.04
CA TRP A 146 13.39 10.26 15.19
C TRP A 146 14.54 10.74 16.10
N LYS A 147 15.66 11.20 15.51
CA LYS A 147 16.81 11.70 16.28
C LYS A 147 16.41 12.81 17.25
N LYS A 148 15.67 13.83 16.79
CA LYS A 148 15.21 14.91 17.68
C LYS A 148 14.18 14.42 18.69
N TYR A 149 13.27 13.54 18.27
CA TYR A 149 12.30 12.96 19.17
C TYR A 149 12.96 12.15 20.30
N SER A 150 13.96 11.32 19.98
CA SER A 150 14.68 10.51 20.97
C SER A 150 15.59 11.34 21.87
N GLU A 151 16.05 12.52 21.42
CA GLU A 151 16.74 13.53 22.24
C GLU A 151 15.82 14.27 23.22
N GLY A 152 14.50 14.02 23.17
CA GLY A 152 13.52 14.59 24.10
C GLY A 152 12.67 15.74 23.54
N PHE A 153 12.80 16.08 22.25
CA PHE A 153 11.97 17.11 21.63
C PHE A 153 10.57 16.56 21.32
N ARG A 154 9.54 17.36 21.59
CA ARG A 154 8.14 17.07 21.28
C ARG A 154 7.52 18.22 20.49
N PRO A 155 6.60 17.93 19.55
CA PRO A 155 5.89 18.98 18.84
C PRO A 155 4.89 19.67 19.77
N LYS A 156 4.81 21.00 19.66
CA LYS A 156 3.70 21.81 20.13
C LYS A 156 2.96 22.28 18.88
N VAL A 157 1.71 21.84 18.73
CA VAL A 157 0.89 22.11 17.55
C VAL A 157 -0.12 23.20 17.89
N ASP A 158 -0.14 24.25 17.07
CA ASP A 158 -1.11 25.34 17.13
C ASP A 158 -1.64 25.60 15.71
N GLY A 159 -2.80 25.01 15.40
CA GLY A 159 -3.31 24.94 14.02
C GLY A 159 -2.30 24.29 13.07
N ASN A 160 -1.89 25.04 12.03
CA ASN A 160 -0.90 24.60 11.05
C ASN A 160 0.56 24.95 11.43
N LYS A 161 0.80 25.59 12.58
CA LYS A 161 2.14 25.93 13.06
C LYS A 161 2.62 24.86 14.03
N VAL A 162 3.85 24.40 13.86
CA VAL A 162 4.46 23.40 14.75
C VAL A 162 5.83 23.86 15.19
N SER A 163 6.03 23.94 16.49
CA SER A 163 7.35 24.16 17.10
C SER A 163 7.78 22.92 17.87
N PHE A 164 9.10 22.71 18.01
CA PHE A 164 9.64 21.57 18.75
C PHE A 164 10.34 22.05 20.01
N HIS A 165 9.90 21.55 21.17
CA HIS A 165 10.45 21.92 22.47
C HIS A 165 10.97 20.69 23.18
N LYS A 166 12.09 20.82 23.90
CA LYS A 166 12.62 19.73 24.72
C LYS A 166 11.82 19.62 26.00
N THR A 167 10.93 18.64 26.07
CA THR A 167 10.00 18.43 27.19
C THR A 167 10.09 17.02 27.79
N ALA A 168 10.88 16.13 27.17
CA ALA A 168 11.12 14.78 27.66
C ALA A 168 12.62 14.51 27.84
N SER A 169 12.94 13.49 28.63
CA SER A 169 14.31 12.96 28.76
C SER A 169 14.73 12.20 27.50
N VAL A 170 16.04 12.05 27.31
CA VAL A 170 16.60 11.25 26.21
C VAL A 170 16.13 9.79 26.34
N ASN A 171 15.57 9.24 25.26
CA ASN A 171 15.08 7.87 25.23
C ASN A 171 15.19 7.28 23.82
N ASN A 172 16.11 6.34 23.64
CA ASN A 172 16.37 5.65 22.36
C ASN A 172 15.76 4.24 22.32
N SER A 173 14.83 3.90 23.22
CA SER A 173 14.22 2.59 23.29
C SER A 173 13.31 2.30 22.09
N LYS A 174 13.10 1.01 21.81
CA LYS A 174 12.15 0.56 20.78
C LYS A 174 10.70 0.94 21.11
N GLU A 175 10.35 0.95 22.40
CA GLU A 175 9.04 1.43 22.85
C GLU A 175 8.84 2.91 22.51
N ASN A 176 9.84 3.76 22.77
CA ASN A 176 9.74 5.18 22.43
C ASN A 176 9.71 5.40 20.90
N PHE A 177 10.33 4.51 20.13
CA PHE A 177 10.20 4.51 18.67
C PHE A 177 8.77 4.24 18.20
N TYR A 178 8.04 3.33 18.84
CA TYR A 178 6.61 3.15 18.55
C TYR A 178 5.77 4.37 18.97
N ASN A 179 6.12 5.06 20.05
CA ASN A 179 5.49 6.34 20.40
C ASN A 179 5.73 7.42 19.35
N TYR A 180 6.94 7.47 18.78
CA TYR A 180 7.25 8.32 17.64
C TYR A 180 6.41 7.96 16.40
N LEU A 181 6.23 6.68 16.09
CA LEU A 181 5.39 6.26 14.98
C LEU A 181 3.91 6.64 15.19
N ASN A 182 3.36 6.46 16.40
CA ASN A 182 2.00 6.91 16.72
C ASN A 182 1.83 8.42 16.55
N LEU A 183 2.86 9.21 16.87
CA LEU A 183 2.88 10.63 16.58
C LEU A 183 2.84 10.88 15.05
N MET A 184 3.60 10.12 14.26
CA MET A 184 3.57 10.24 12.80
C MET A 184 2.18 9.91 12.26
N TYR A 185 1.52 8.86 12.74
CA TYR A 185 0.17 8.46 12.31
C TYR A 185 -0.90 9.52 12.62
N THR A 186 -0.61 10.42 13.56
CA THR A 186 -1.53 11.50 13.93
C THR A 186 -1.39 12.72 13.00
N TYR A 187 -0.18 13.02 12.54
CA TYR A 187 0.11 14.29 11.86
C TYR A 187 0.60 14.15 10.41
N ALA A 188 1.04 12.96 10.02
CA ALA A 188 1.40 12.59 8.65
C ALA A 188 0.31 11.69 8.04
N GLY A 189 0.44 11.45 6.75
CA GLY A 189 -0.50 10.66 5.97
C GLY A 189 -0.27 10.83 4.48
N THR A 190 -1.21 10.36 3.65
CA THR A 190 -1.07 10.35 2.19
C THR A 190 -0.73 11.72 1.59
N GLN A 191 -1.36 12.79 2.09
CA GLN A 191 -1.08 14.16 1.65
C GLN A 191 0.35 14.60 1.98
N SER A 192 0.83 14.29 3.19
CA SER A 192 2.20 14.66 3.59
C SER A 192 3.25 13.95 2.75
N LEU A 193 3.06 12.65 2.45
CA LEU A 193 3.96 11.89 1.58
C LEU A 193 3.98 12.46 0.17
N PHE A 194 2.81 12.82 -0.38
CA PHE A 194 2.72 13.45 -1.70
C PHE A 194 3.46 14.79 -1.77
N ALA A 195 3.39 15.60 -0.70
CA ALA A 195 4.05 16.91 -0.66
C ALA A 195 5.55 16.83 -0.33
N GLU A 196 5.99 15.77 0.34
CA GLU A 196 7.37 15.60 0.79
C GLU A 196 8.26 14.90 -0.26
N LEU A 197 7.72 13.89 -0.94
CA LEU A 197 8.51 12.94 -1.73
C LEU A 197 8.62 13.35 -3.20
N PRO A 198 9.75 13.03 -3.87
CA PRO A 198 9.91 13.25 -5.31
C PRO A 198 8.94 12.38 -6.14
N SER A 199 8.41 12.96 -7.22
CA SER A 199 7.59 12.25 -8.20
C SER A 199 8.44 11.40 -9.14
N ILE A 200 7.85 10.30 -9.62
CA ILE A 200 8.39 9.45 -10.68
C ILE A 200 7.43 9.47 -11.88
N ASP A 201 7.89 10.00 -13.00
CA ASP A 201 7.03 10.29 -14.16
C ASP A 201 7.17 9.26 -15.28
N LYS A 202 8.02 8.23 -15.12
CA LYS A 202 8.22 7.16 -16.10
C LYS A 202 8.08 5.77 -15.49
N ILE A 203 7.33 4.90 -16.17
CA ILE A 203 7.17 3.49 -15.77
C ILE A 203 8.51 2.75 -15.75
N SER A 204 9.42 3.04 -16.68
CA SER A 204 10.76 2.44 -16.71
C SER A 204 11.64 2.83 -15.51
N GLU A 205 11.31 3.91 -14.79
CA GLU A 205 12.08 4.40 -13.64
C GLU A 205 11.50 3.91 -12.29
N LEU A 206 10.32 3.28 -12.29
CA LEU A 206 9.71 2.74 -11.08
C LEU A 206 10.60 1.67 -10.44
N LYS A 207 10.59 1.63 -9.11
CA LYS A 207 11.34 0.69 -8.27
C LYS A 207 10.45 0.11 -7.19
N ILE A 208 10.88 -1.02 -6.64
CA ILE A 208 10.25 -1.60 -5.45
C ILE A 208 10.34 -0.57 -4.30
N GLY A 209 9.27 -0.43 -3.54
CA GLY A 209 9.12 0.59 -2.51
C GLY A 209 8.56 1.93 -3.01
N ASP A 210 8.45 2.15 -4.32
CA ASP A 210 7.73 3.33 -4.84
C ASP A 210 6.24 3.21 -4.55
N MET A 211 5.59 4.34 -4.36
CA MET A 211 4.21 4.43 -3.91
C MET A 211 3.34 5.05 -4.97
N LEU A 212 2.21 4.41 -5.27
CA LEU A 212 1.12 4.98 -6.06
C LEU A 212 0.21 5.75 -5.11
N ILE A 213 0.08 7.06 -5.31
CA ILE A 213 -0.58 7.98 -4.37
C ILE A 213 -1.72 8.76 -5.04
N LYS A 214 -2.88 8.77 -4.37
CA LYS A 214 -3.90 9.81 -4.52
C LYS A 214 -3.83 10.76 -3.30
N PRO A 215 -3.41 12.03 -3.47
CA PRO A 215 -3.40 12.99 -2.38
C PRO A 215 -4.81 13.36 -1.86
N GLY A 216 -4.87 14.01 -0.71
CA GLY A 216 -6.09 14.57 -0.12
C GLY A 216 -6.60 13.87 1.15
N PHE A 217 -7.81 14.27 1.56
CA PHE A 217 -8.52 13.82 2.77
C PHE A 217 -9.99 13.52 2.41
N PRO A 218 -10.33 12.29 2.01
CA PRO A 218 -9.49 11.08 2.02
C PRO A 218 -8.55 10.98 0.81
N GLY A 219 -7.33 10.53 1.08
CA GLY A 219 -6.36 10.06 0.09
C GLY A 219 -6.27 8.52 0.09
N HIS A 220 -5.50 7.95 -0.83
CA HIS A 220 -5.17 6.52 -0.81
C HIS A 220 -3.76 6.30 -1.32
N VAL A 221 -3.08 5.27 -0.81
CA VAL A 221 -1.73 4.90 -1.24
C VAL A 221 -1.53 3.39 -1.20
N VAL A 222 -0.82 2.89 -2.21
CA VAL A 222 -0.29 1.53 -2.27
C VAL A 222 1.19 1.57 -2.63
N MET A 223 1.95 0.53 -2.29
CA MET A 223 3.39 0.43 -2.55
C MET A 223 3.70 -0.71 -3.51
N ILE A 224 4.65 -0.51 -4.41
CA ILE A 224 5.20 -1.55 -5.27
C ILE A 224 6.05 -2.49 -4.42
N ALA A 225 5.67 -3.77 -4.42
CA ALA A 225 6.28 -4.80 -3.59
C ALA A 225 7.23 -5.72 -4.37
N ASP A 226 6.96 -5.92 -5.66
CA ASP A 226 7.78 -6.72 -6.55
C ASP A 226 7.60 -6.25 -8.00
N ILE A 227 8.58 -6.51 -8.85
CA ILE A 227 8.61 -6.09 -10.26
C ILE A 227 9.12 -7.24 -11.10
N ILE A 228 8.43 -7.51 -12.20
CA ILE A 228 8.89 -8.41 -13.25
C ILE A 228 8.89 -7.68 -14.59
N GLN A 229 9.80 -8.06 -15.48
CA GLN A 229 9.95 -7.46 -16.79
C GLN A 229 10.24 -8.54 -17.85
N ASN A 230 9.64 -8.41 -19.03
CA ASN A 230 9.95 -9.28 -20.18
C ASN A 230 10.99 -8.63 -21.12
N GLU A 231 11.37 -9.36 -22.16
CA GLU A 231 12.41 -8.92 -23.11
C GLU A 231 11.96 -7.74 -24.00
N SER A 232 10.66 -7.51 -24.16
CA SER A 232 10.13 -6.33 -24.86
C SER A 232 10.09 -5.07 -23.97
N GLY A 233 10.47 -5.17 -22.70
CA GLY A 233 10.45 -4.06 -21.75
C GLY A 233 9.11 -3.83 -21.07
N GLU A 234 8.12 -4.71 -21.27
CA GLU A 234 6.87 -4.67 -20.52
C GLU A 234 7.14 -5.04 -19.05
N ARG A 235 6.62 -4.22 -18.14
CA ARG A 235 6.79 -4.39 -16.70
C ARG A 235 5.45 -4.68 -16.03
N LEU A 236 5.45 -5.65 -15.13
CA LEU A 236 4.33 -5.91 -14.24
C LEU A 236 4.76 -5.76 -12.78
N PHE A 237 3.79 -5.39 -11.94
CA PHE A 237 4.03 -4.90 -10.59
C PHE A 237 3.14 -5.63 -9.60
N ALA A 238 3.71 -6.07 -8.49
CA ALA A 238 2.93 -6.53 -7.35
C ALA A 238 2.74 -5.35 -6.38
N LEU A 239 1.57 -5.24 -5.76
CA LEU A 239 1.21 -4.09 -4.94
C LEU A 239 0.81 -4.54 -3.52
N ILE A 240 1.27 -3.80 -2.51
CA ILE A 240 0.83 -3.97 -1.12
C ILE A 240 0.13 -2.72 -0.62
N GLN A 241 -0.80 -2.87 0.33
CA GLN A 241 -1.48 -1.74 0.94
C GLN A 241 -1.87 -2.00 2.41
N GLY A 242 -1.99 -0.92 3.17
CA GLY A 242 -2.89 -0.85 4.33
C GLY A 242 -4.27 -0.33 3.92
N ASN A 243 -5.12 0.03 4.88
CA ASN A 243 -6.43 0.63 4.61
C ASN A 243 -6.87 1.58 5.73
N THR A 244 -8.02 2.23 5.55
CA THR A 244 -8.70 3.02 6.58
C THR A 244 -10.11 2.46 6.79
N PRO A 245 -10.49 1.99 8.00
CA PRO A 245 -9.68 1.88 9.23
C PRO A 245 -8.45 0.97 9.11
N ALA A 246 -7.56 1.01 10.12
CA ALA A 246 -6.35 0.20 10.13
C ALA A 246 -6.67 -1.31 10.01
N GLN A 247 -5.92 -1.99 9.14
CA GLN A 247 -6.04 -3.43 8.90
C GLN A 247 -4.67 -4.00 8.52
N SER A 248 -4.60 -5.33 8.42
CA SER A 248 -3.38 -6.03 8.04
C SER A 248 -2.86 -5.52 6.70
N VAL A 249 -1.55 -5.28 6.60
CA VAL A 249 -0.93 -4.95 5.32
C VAL A 249 -0.93 -6.21 4.47
N HIS A 250 -1.34 -6.10 3.22
CA HIS A 250 -1.59 -7.27 2.37
C HIS A 250 -1.20 -7.03 0.93
N LEU A 251 -0.84 -8.12 0.25
CA LEU A 251 -0.51 -8.19 -1.16
C LEU A 251 -1.80 -8.30 -1.98
N LEU A 252 -1.99 -7.39 -2.91
CA LEU A 252 -3.23 -7.22 -3.66
C LEU A 252 -3.42 -8.29 -4.75
N LYS A 253 -4.65 -8.78 -4.89
CA LYS A 253 -5.07 -9.55 -6.08
C LYS A 253 -5.39 -8.56 -7.20
N ASN A 254 -4.99 -8.84 -8.44
CA ASN A 254 -5.45 -8.05 -9.59
C ASN A 254 -6.87 -8.49 -9.96
N PRO A 255 -7.90 -7.63 -9.81
CA PRO A 255 -9.28 -7.99 -10.10
C PRO A 255 -9.62 -7.90 -11.60
N LYS A 256 -8.81 -7.16 -12.38
CA LYS A 256 -9.09 -6.87 -13.80
C LYS A 256 -8.45 -7.89 -14.73
N ASN A 257 -7.28 -8.40 -14.38
CA ASN A 257 -6.59 -9.41 -15.18
C ASN A 257 -6.24 -10.64 -14.33
N THR A 258 -7.13 -11.63 -14.37
CA THR A 258 -7.02 -12.85 -13.56
C THR A 258 -5.93 -13.80 -14.07
N SER A 259 -5.60 -13.78 -15.37
CA SER A 259 -4.59 -14.70 -15.95
C SER A 259 -3.17 -14.39 -15.49
N VAL A 260 -2.86 -13.11 -15.24
CA VAL A 260 -1.57 -12.66 -14.68
C VAL A 260 -1.66 -12.26 -13.21
N SER A 261 -2.82 -12.42 -12.56
CA SER A 261 -3.00 -12.06 -11.15
C SER A 261 -1.99 -12.81 -10.26
N PRO A 262 -1.33 -12.13 -9.30
CA PRO A 262 -1.63 -10.80 -8.76
C PRO A 262 -0.95 -9.61 -9.46
N TRP A 263 -0.29 -9.82 -10.59
CA TRP A 263 0.50 -8.79 -11.25
C TRP A 263 -0.36 -7.71 -11.92
N PHE A 264 0.03 -6.44 -11.77
CA PHE A 264 -0.65 -5.27 -12.35
C PHE A 264 0.20 -4.64 -13.45
N THR A 265 -0.44 -4.19 -14.52
CA THR A 265 0.14 -3.24 -15.47
C THR A 265 -0.09 -1.82 -14.95
N LEU A 266 0.96 -1.03 -14.86
CA LEU A 266 0.89 0.37 -14.42
C LEU A 266 1.19 1.32 -15.58
N LYS A 267 0.54 2.48 -15.59
CA LYS A 267 0.79 3.58 -16.53
C LYS A 267 0.69 4.91 -15.78
N VAL A 268 1.65 5.81 -15.98
CA VAL A 268 1.63 7.14 -15.35
C VAL A 268 0.43 7.93 -15.86
N GLY A 269 -0.31 8.57 -14.95
CA GLY A 269 -1.49 9.37 -15.27
C GLY A 269 -2.72 8.58 -15.72
N ALA A 270 -2.65 7.24 -15.80
CA ALA A 270 -3.77 6.41 -16.20
C ALA A 270 -4.56 5.90 -14.98
N PRO A 271 -5.84 5.53 -15.16
CA PRO A 271 -6.62 4.93 -14.09
C PRO A 271 -6.14 3.51 -13.75
N LEU A 272 -6.27 3.15 -12.48
CA LEU A 272 -5.97 1.82 -11.97
C LEU A 272 -7.08 1.33 -11.03
N GLN A 273 -7.69 0.20 -11.37
CA GLN A 273 -8.56 -0.52 -10.44
C GLN A 273 -7.71 -1.47 -9.59
N ILE A 274 -7.82 -1.32 -8.28
CA ILE A 274 -7.39 -2.31 -7.29
C ILE A 274 -8.63 -2.84 -6.54
N PRO A 275 -8.51 -3.91 -5.74
CA PRO A 275 -9.67 -4.53 -5.08
C PRO A 275 -10.55 -3.57 -4.27
N THR A 276 -9.96 -2.64 -3.52
CA THR A 276 -10.69 -1.75 -2.60
C THR A 276 -10.80 -0.31 -3.09
N TYR A 277 -10.21 0.02 -4.24
CA TYR A 277 -10.07 1.40 -4.67
C TYR A 277 -9.95 1.52 -6.20
N TYR A 278 -10.42 2.64 -6.75
CA TYR A 278 -10.20 3.01 -8.15
C TYR A 278 -9.44 4.34 -8.19
N PHE A 279 -8.19 4.29 -8.64
CA PHE A 279 -7.41 5.48 -8.94
C PHE A 279 -7.84 6.03 -10.29
N GLU A 280 -8.26 7.29 -10.35
CA GLU A 280 -8.52 7.97 -11.63
C GLU A 280 -7.20 8.30 -12.37
N GLU A 281 -6.17 8.65 -11.61
CA GLU A 281 -4.83 8.94 -12.12
C GLU A 281 -3.78 8.27 -11.25
N ALA A 282 -2.85 7.55 -11.87
CA ALA A 282 -1.73 6.96 -11.19
C ALA A 282 -0.52 7.91 -11.12
N ARG A 283 -0.22 8.39 -9.91
CA ARG A 283 0.94 9.24 -9.59
C ARG A 283 1.87 8.51 -8.63
N PHE A 284 3.18 8.56 -8.90
CA PHE A 284 4.16 7.77 -8.17
C PHE A 284 5.13 8.64 -7.37
N MET A 285 5.44 8.21 -6.15
CA MET A 285 6.35 8.89 -5.22
C MET A 285 7.36 7.91 -4.63
N ARG A 286 8.57 8.38 -4.33
CA ARG A 286 9.66 7.54 -3.81
C ARG A 286 10.21 8.05 -2.48
N PHE A 287 10.42 7.16 -1.51
CA PHE A 287 11.22 7.48 -0.32
C PHE A 287 12.67 7.81 -0.69
N LEU A 288 13.19 8.92 -0.17
CA LEU A 288 14.62 9.27 -0.24
C LEU A 288 15.44 8.41 0.73
#